data_AF-A0A3D2XED5-F1
#
_entry.id   AF-A0A3D2XED5-F1
#
_cell.length_a   1.000
_cell.length_b   1.000
_cell.length_c   1.000
_cell.angle_alpha   90.00
_cell.angle_beta   90.00
_cell.angle_gamma   90.00
#
_symmetry.space_group_name_H-M   'P 1'
#
loop_
_entity.id
_entity.type
_entity.pdbx_description
1 polymer ?
#
loop_
_entity_poly.entity_id
_entity_poly.type
_entity_poly.pdbx_seq_one_letter_code
_entity_poly.pdbx_strand_id
1 'polypeptide(L)' 'MVQGDKIVDEEKILEGIGRVRNVKQGPDGNIYVSVEGPGRIIKVTGE' A
#
# COMPACT_ATOMS: atom_id res chain seq x y z
N MET A 1 -6.32 2.19 -12.47
CA MET A 1 -6.34 1.49 -13.77
C MET A 1 -5.59 2.29 -14.84
N VAL A 2 -5.14 1.66 -15.93
CA VAL A 2 -4.37 2.31 -17.02
C VAL A 2 -4.98 1.97 -18.39
N GLN A 3 -5.03 2.94 -19.30
CA GLN A 3 -5.37 2.74 -20.72
C GLN A 3 -4.24 3.28 -21.60
N GLY A 4 -3.49 2.36 -22.23
CA GLY A 4 -2.23 2.73 -22.91
C GLY A 4 -1.23 3.29 -21.91
N ASP A 5 -0.81 4.53 -22.12
CA ASP A 5 0.10 5.25 -21.21
C ASP A 5 -0.63 6.25 -20.28
N LYS A 6 -1.97 6.23 -20.28
CA LYS A 6 -2.79 7.15 -19.48
C LYS A 6 -3.35 6.47 -18.23
N ILE A 7 -3.13 7.08 -17.06
CA ILE A 7 -3.83 6.73 -15.83
C ILE A 7 -5.30 7.13 -15.98
N VAL A 8 -6.21 6.16 -15.85
CA VAL A 8 -7.67 6.39 -15.97
C VAL A 8 -8.42 6.27 -14.66
N ASP A 9 -7.78 5.72 -13.62
CA ASP A 9 -8.39 5.54 -12.31
C ASP A 9 -7.31 5.37 -11.22
N GLU A 10 -7.56 5.89 -10.03
CA GLU A 10 -6.71 5.83 -8.84
C GLU A 10 -7.57 5.66 -7.59
N GLU A 11 -7.19 4.73 -6.72
CA GLU A 11 -7.86 4.50 -5.45
C GLU A 11 -6.88 4.65 -4.29
N LYS A 12 -7.34 5.32 -3.23
CA LYS A 12 -6.58 5.46 -2.00
C LYS A 12 -6.91 4.33 -1.04
N ILE A 13 -5.98 3.39 -0.91
CA ILE A 13 -6.15 2.20 -0.06
C ILE A 13 -5.86 2.49 1.42
N LEU A 14 -4.93 3.39 1.72
CA LEU A 14 -4.53 3.75 3.08
C LEU A 14 -4.42 5.27 3.22
N GLU A 15 -5.19 5.85 4.14
CA GLU A 15 -5.12 7.27 4.51
C GLU A 15 -4.90 7.42 6.02
N GLY A 16 -4.16 8.45 6.45
CA GLY A 16 -3.99 8.76 7.88
C GLY A 16 -3.17 7.74 8.70
N ILE A 17 -2.45 6.82 8.06
CA ILE A 17 -1.74 5.71 8.74
C ILE A 17 -0.42 6.12 9.44
N GLY A 18 -0.01 7.39 9.30
CA GLY A 18 1.26 7.90 9.80
C GLY A 18 2.37 7.87 8.74
N ARG A 19 3.62 8.00 9.18
CA ARG A 19 4.79 8.21 8.31
C ARG A 19 5.29 6.85 7.78
N VAL A 20 5.09 6.57 6.49
CA VAL A 20 5.52 5.31 5.83
C VAL A 20 7.04 5.20 5.75
N ARG A 21 7.60 4.10 6.26
CA ARG A 21 9.05 3.79 6.23
C ARG A 21 9.45 2.84 5.13
N ASN A 22 8.62 1.85 4.85
CA ASN A 22 8.94 0.81 3.88
C ASN A 22 7.64 0.20 3.31
N VAL A 23 7.73 -0.29 2.09
CA VAL A 23 6.69 -1.05 1.40
C VAL A 23 7.37 -2.25 0.74
N LYS A 24 6.91 -3.47 1.04
CA LYS A 24 7.37 -4.70 0.39
C LYS A 24 6.22 -5.61 0.04
N GLN A 25 6.32 -6.31 -1.09
CA GLN A 25 5.47 -7.45 -1.38
C GLN A 25 6.03 -8.71 -0.70
N GLY A 26 5.18 -9.43 0.01
CA GLY A 26 5.53 -10.72 0.60
C GLY A 26 5.51 -11.85 -0.44
N PRO A 27 6.11 -13.01 -0.12
CA PRO A 27 6.03 -14.20 -0.97
C PRO A 27 4.60 -14.75 -1.09
N ASP A 28 3.67 -14.30 -0.24
CA ASP A 28 2.24 -14.58 -0.27
C ASP A 28 1.45 -13.63 -1.18
N GLY A 29 2.14 -12.76 -1.94
CA GLY A 29 1.54 -11.81 -2.87
C GLY A 29 0.97 -10.53 -2.24
N ASN A 30 0.87 -10.46 -0.91
CA ASN A 30 0.31 -9.31 -0.19
C ASN A 30 1.33 -8.17 -0.02
N ILE A 31 0.85 -6.94 0.16
CA ILE A 31 1.71 -5.77 0.41
C ILE A 31 1.81 -5.50 1.91
N TYR A 32 3.02 -5.29 2.40
CA TYR A 32 3.34 -5.00 3.79
C TYR A 32 3.94 -3.61 3.90
N VAL A 33 3.32 -2.75 4.71
CA VAL A 33 3.70 -1.35 4.89
C VAL A 33 4.14 -1.12 6.34
N SER A 34 5.37 -0.65 6.55
CA SER A 34 5.81 -0.23 7.88
C SER A 34 5.58 1.26 8.10
N VAL A 35 4.97 1.61 9.24
CA VAL A 35 4.64 3.00 9.61
C VAL A 35 5.17 3.34 11.00
N GLU A 36 5.49 4.61 11.21
CA GLU A 36 5.84 5.16 12.53
C GLU A 36 4.63 5.74 13.28
N GLY A 37 4.71 5.69 14.61
CA GLY A 37 3.86 6.44 15.53
C GLY A 37 2.37 6.09 15.50
N PRO A 38 1.91 4.98 16.09
CA PRO A 38 2.66 3.90 16.76
C PRO A 38 3.29 2.95 15.72
N GLY A 39 4.49 2.43 16.02
CA GLY A 39 5.23 1.53 15.12
C GLY A 39 4.40 0.28 14.78
N ARG A 40 4.02 0.12 13.51
CA ARG A 40 3.16 -0.96 13.03
C ARG A 40 3.59 -1.47 11.66
N ILE A 41 3.24 -2.72 11.37
CA ILE A 41 3.26 -3.30 10.03
C ILE A 41 1.81 -3.55 9.62
N ILE A 42 1.37 -2.93 8.54
CA ILE A 42 0.03 -3.07 7.96
C ILE A 42 0.12 -4.03 6.78
N LYS A 43 -0.72 -5.06 6.77
CA LYS A 43 -0.89 -5.98 5.63
C LYS A 43 -2.06 -5.50 4.79
N VAL A 44 -1.81 -5.24 3.51
CA VAL A 44 -2.83 -4.97 2.49
C VAL A 44 -2.98 -6.22 1.63
N THR A 45 -4.20 -6.71 1.53
CA THR A 45 -4.56 -7.88 0.72
C THR A 45 -5.55 -7.44 -0.36
N GLY A 46 -5.44 -8.05 -1.54
CA GLY A 46 -6.41 -7.87 -2.61
C GLY A 46 -7.42 -9.02 -2.57
N GLU A 47 -8.70 -8.71 -2.74
CA GLU A 47 -9.71 -9.68 -3.17
C GLU A 47 -9.79 -9.70 -4.70
#